data_AF-A0A850T747-F1
#
_entry.id   AF-A0A850T747-F1
#
_cell.length_a   1.000
_cell.length_b   1.000
_cell.length_c   1.000
_cell.angle_alpha   90.00
_cell.angle_beta   90.00
_cell.angle_gamma   90.00
#
_symmetry.space_group_name_H-M   'P 1'
#
loop_
_entity.id
_entity.type
_entity.pdbx_description
1 polymer ?
#
loop_
_entity_poly.entity_id
_entity_poly.type
_entity_poly.pdbx_seq_one_letter_code
_entity_poly.pdbx_strand_id
1 'polypeptide(L)' 'NLNHIIQLQAILEVITNETAHALDLLVDQDMQMRAAIFQHLMVLDYLLAKEGHICGKL' A
#
# COMPACT_ATOMS: atom_id res chain seq x y z
N ASN A 1 4.55 23.58 -36.51
CA ASN A 1 3.59 23.60 -35.38
C ASN A 1 3.05 22.19 -35.06
N LEU A 2 2.50 21.46 -36.04
CA LEU A 2 1.95 20.11 -35.81
C LEU A 2 2.96 19.07 -35.29
N ASN A 3 4.18 19.06 -35.84
CA ASN A 3 5.22 18.09 -35.41
C ASN A 3 5.60 18.24 -33.93
N HIS A 4 5.61 19.47 -33.42
CA HIS A 4 5.90 19.73 -32.01
C HIS A 4 4.75 19.27 -31.11
N ILE A 5 3.50 19.44 -31.54
CA ILE A 5 2.31 18.96 -30.81
C ILE A 5 2.34 17.43 -30.71
N ILE A 6 2.66 16.72 -31.79
CA ILE A 6 2.75 15.25 -31.80
C ILE A 6 3.84 14.76 -30.84
N GLN A 7 5.00 15.43 -30.81
CA GLN A 7 6.08 15.10 -29.87
C GLN A 7 5.66 15.32 -28.41
N LEU A 8 4.98 16.43 -28.11
CA LEU A 8 4.49 16.72 -26.77
C LEU A 8 3.42 15.71 -26.34
N GLN A 9 2.55 15.27 -27.24
CA GLN A 9 1.55 14.23 -26.96
C GLN A 9 2.20 12.89 -26.62
N ALA A 10 3.22 12.48 -27.38
CA ALA A 10 3.95 11.25 -27.10
C ALA A 10 4.66 11.28 -25.74
N ILE A 11 5.29 12.42 -25.40
CA ILE A 11 5.92 12.60 -24.08
C ILE A 11 4.88 12.55 -22.97
N LEU A 12 3.73 13.21 -23.16
CA LEU A 12 2.65 13.20 -22.17
C LEU A 12 2.09 11.81 -21.94
N GLU A 13 1.94 11.01 -23.00
CA GLU A 13 1.48 9.63 -22.92
C GLU A 13 2.44 8.76 -22.10
N VAL A 14 3.75 8.88 -22.35
CA VAL A 14 4.80 8.18 -21.59
C VAL A 14 4.75 8.55 -20.12
N ILE A 15 4.76 9.86 -19.80
CA ILE A 15 4.73 10.33 -18.41
C ILE A 15 3.46 9.86 -17.70
N THR A 16 2.31 9.93 -18.36
CA THR A 16 1.04 9.53 -17.77
C THR A 16 1.01 8.02 -17.50
N ASN A 17 1.53 7.20 -18.42
CA ASN A 17 1.60 5.75 -18.24
C ASN A 17 2.54 5.36 -17.09
N GLU A 18 3.75 5.92 -17.07
CA GLU A 18 4.73 5.68 -16.00
C GLU A 18 4.19 6.14 -14.63
N THR A 19 3.50 7.28 -14.60
CA THR A 19 2.86 7.79 -13.38
C THR A 19 1.75 6.85 -12.90
N ALA A 20 0.89 6.37 -13.80
CA ALA A 20 -0.16 5.42 -13.45
C ALA A 20 0.42 4.12 -12.87
N HIS A 21 1.44 3.56 -13.52
CA HIS A 21 2.11 2.35 -13.04
C HIS A 21 2.77 2.56 -11.66
N ALA A 22 3.41 3.71 -11.44
CA ALA A 22 3.99 4.03 -10.13
C ALA A 22 2.91 4.16 -9.04
N LEU A 23 1.75 4.73 -9.36
CA LEU A 23 0.61 4.81 -8.45
C LEU A 23 0.05 3.43 -8.12
N ASP A 24 -0.09 2.54 -9.10
CA ASP A 24 -0.56 1.16 -8.87
C ASP A 24 0.38 0.41 -7.92
N LEU A 25 1.70 0.53 -8.11
CA LEU A 25 2.68 -0.05 -7.20
C LEU A 25 2.59 0.50 -5.77
N LEU A 26 2.34 1.81 -5.63
CA LEU A 26 2.15 2.43 -4.31
C LEU A 26 0.89 1.91 -3.63
N VAL A 27 -0.20 1.75 -4.37
CA VAL A 27 -1.46 1.18 -3.84
C VAL A 27 -1.25 -0.26 -3.38
N ASP A 28 -0.54 -1.08 -4.16
CA ASP A 28 -0.22 -2.46 -3.79
C ASP A 28 0.64 -2.53 -2.52
N GLN A 29 1.68 -1.70 -2.42
CA GLN A 29 2.54 -1.63 -1.23
C GLN A 29 1.77 -1.18 0.01
N ASP A 30 0.93 -0.16 -0.14
CA ASP A 30 0.10 0.37 0.93
C ASP A 30 -0.93 -0.66 1.42
N MET A 31 -1.54 -1.43 0.50
CA MET A 31 -2.41 -2.55 0.86
C MET A 31 -1.66 -3.66 1.61
N GLN A 32 -0.47 -4.04 1.14
CA GLN A 32 0.35 -5.06 1.82
C GLN A 32 0.77 -4.61 3.21
N MET A 33 1.19 -3.35 3.37
CA MET A 33 1.57 -2.78 4.65
C MET A 33 0.39 -2.77 5.63
N ARG A 34 -0.79 -2.34 5.19
CA ARG A 34 -2.01 -2.42 6.01
C ARG A 34 -2.33 -3.84 6.43
N ALA A 35 -2.26 -4.79 5.50
CA ALA A 35 -2.54 -6.19 5.80
C ALA A 35 -1.58 -6.75 6.87
N ALA A 36 -0.29 -6.45 6.76
CA ALA A 36 0.71 -6.84 7.75
C ALA A 36 0.46 -6.20 9.13
N ILE A 37 0.11 -4.90 9.17
CA ILE A 37 -0.25 -4.21 10.43
C ILE A 37 -1.46 -4.89 11.07
N PHE A 38 -2.53 -5.15 10.31
CA PHE A 38 -3.72 -5.81 10.84
C PHE A 38 -3.42 -7.21 11.36
N GLN A 39 -2.59 -7.99 10.65
CA GLN A 39 -2.15 -9.30 11.12
C GLN A 39 -1.41 -9.21 12.46
N HIS A 40 -0.47 -8.26 12.60
CA HIS A 40 0.23 -8.06 13.87
C HIS A 40 -0.70 -7.63 14.99
N LEU A 41 -1.66 -6.74 14.73
CA LEU A 41 -2.64 -6.31 15.71
C LEU A 41 -3.51 -7.49 16.18
N MET A 42 -3.99 -8.34 15.28
CA MET A 42 -4.75 -9.53 15.68
C MET A 42 -3.92 -10.48 16.56
N VAL A 43 -2.65 -10.71 16.22
CA VAL A 43 -1.77 -11.56 17.02
C VAL A 43 -1.53 -10.94 18.40
N LEU A 44 -1.30 -9.64 18.46
CA LEU A 44 -1.13 -8.91 19.71
C LEU A 44 -2.39 -9.00 20.58
N ASP A 45 -3.58 -8.76 20.02
CA ASP A 45 -4.85 -8.85 20.73
C ASP A 45 -5.07 -10.27 21.30
N TYR A 46 -4.75 -11.30 20.52
CA TYR A 46 -4.80 -12.68 20.99
C TYR A 46 -3.83 -12.95 22.14
N LEU A 47 -2.58 -12.47 22.03
CA LEU A 47 -1.58 -12.63 23.09
C LEU A 47 -1.98 -11.90 24.37
N LEU A 48 -2.47 -10.67 24.26
CA LEU A 48 -2.94 -9.88 25.39
C LEU A 48 -4.15 -10.53 26.08
N ALA A 49 -5.11 -11.06 25.31
CA ALA A 49 -6.24 -11.80 25.89
C ALA A 49 -5.77 -13.06 26.63
N LYS A 50 -4.79 -13.77 26.08
CA LYS A 50 -4.18 -14.94 26.73
C LYS A 50 -3.41 -14.57 28.00
N GLU A 51 -2.62 -13.51 27.98
CA GLU A 51 -1.86 -13.02 29.14
C GLU A 51 -2.76 -12.46 30.23
N GLY A 52 -3.83 -11.73 29.87
CA GLY A 52 -4.83 -11.23 30.83
C GLY A 52 -5.54 -12.36 31.58
N HIS A 53 -5.79 -13.49 30.91
CA HIS A 53 -6.33 -14.70 31.54
C HIS A 53 -5.32 -15.43 32.44
N ILE A 54 -4.01 -15.32 32.17
CA ILE A 54 -2.95 -15.89 33.00
C ILE A 54 -2.69 -15.00 34.24
N CYS A 55 -2.76 -13.67 34.09
CA CYS A 55 -2.54 -12.69 35.17
C CYS A 55 -3.72 -12.61 36.17
N GLY A 56 -4.93 -12.97 35.76
CA GLY A 56 -6.12 -13.05 36.63
C GLY A 56 -6.29 -14.37 37.40
N LYS A 57 -5.32 -15.30 37.27
CA LYS A 57 -5.35 -16.60 37.95
C LYS A 57 -4.43 -16.57 39.18
N LEU A 58 -4.83 -15.80 40.19
CA LEU A 58 -4.31 -15.85 41.56
C LEU A 58 -5.48 -15.97 42.53
#